data_AF-A0AAP8KKI8-F1
#
_entry.id   AF-A0AAP8KKI8-F1
#
_cell.length_a   1.000
_cell.length_b   1.000
_cell.length_c   1.000
_cell.angle_alpha   90.00
_cell.angle_beta   90.00
_cell.angle_gamma   90.00
#
_symmetry.space_group_name_H-M   'P 1'
#
loop_
_entity.id
_entity.type
_entity.pdbx_description
1 polymer ?
#
loop_
_entity_poly.entity_id
_entity_poly.type
_entity_poly.pdbx_seq_one_letter_code
_entity_poly.pdbx_strand_id
1 'polypeptide(L)' 'VLSFRHLDLFTDQEKVTLEFAEMLNSIKDFKKFEIIDRLKSFYDEEQIIDLVFVVNQINGWNRLNIISDRL' A
#
# COMPACT_ATOMS: atom_id res chain seq x y z
N VAL A 1 8.83 17.95 2.30
CA VAL A 1 7.81 16.86 2.23
C VAL A 1 8.05 15.95 3.42
N LEU A 2 7.09 15.87 4.34
CA LEU A 2 7.12 14.91 5.45
C LEU A 2 6.88 13.51 4.85
N SER A 3 7.76 12.56 5.14
CA SER A 3 7.65 11.16 4.65
C SER A 3 7.69 10.22 5.84
N PHE A 4 6.81 9.22 5.84
CA PHE A 4 6.75 8.16 6.86
C PHE A 4 8.09 7.43 7.04
N ARG A 5 8.96 7.47 6.02
CA ARG A 5 10.28 6.83 6.02
C ARG A 5 11.27 7.46 7.01
N HIS A 6 11.09 8.73 7.34
CA HIS A 6 12.05 9.49 8.17
C HIS A 6 11.43 10.07 9.44
N LEU A 7 10.17 9.73 9.72
CA LEU A 7 9.46 10.19 10.91
C LEU A 7 9.42 9.07 11.95
N ASP A 8 9.74 9.44 13.19
CA ASP A 8 9.64 8.56 14.35
C ASP A 8 8.19 8.41 14.86
N LEU A 9 7.21 8.92 14.10
CA LEU A 9 5.79 8.80 14.37
C LEU A 9 5.20 7.44 13.94
N PHE A 10 5.95 6.66 13.14
CA PHE A 10 5.49 5.39 12.59
C PHE A 10 6.35 4.24 13.11
N THR A 11 5.68 3.17 13.52
CA THR A 11 6.29 1.88 13.82
C THR A 11 6.88 1.23 12.57
N ASP A 12 7.74 0.23 12.74
CA ASP A 12 8.31 -0.52 11.61
C ASP A 12 7.22 -1.25 10.80
N GLN A 13 6.20 -1.77 11.50
CA GLN A 13 5.01 -2.36 10.87
C GLN A 13 4.31 -1.35 9.96
N GLU A 14 4.00 -0.16 10.46
CA GLU A 14 3.33 0.89 9.68
C GLU A 14 4.18 1.35 8.50
N LYS A 15 5.49 1.50 8.69
CA LYS A 15 6.41 1.87 7.61
C LYS A 15 6.41 0.84 6.48
N VAL A 16 6.48 -0.46 6.81
CA VAL A 16 6.43 -1.54 5.81
C VAL A 16 5.07 -1.58 5.10
N THR A 17 3.96 -1.39 5.83
CA THR A 17 2.62 -1.35 5.25
C THR A 17 2.45 -0.17 4.28
N LEU A 18 2.96 1.02 4.63
CA LEU A 18 2.91 2.20 3.76
C LEU A 18 3.79 2.04 2.51
N GLU A 19 4.99 1.46 2.66
CA GLU A 19 5.87 1.14 1.53
C GLU A 19 5.20 0.13 0.58
N PHE A 20 4.53 -0.89 1.11
CA PHE A 20 3.73 -1.82 0.32
C PHE A 20 2.61 -1.12 -0.45
N ALA A 21 1.86 -0.22 0.20
CA ALA A 21 0.79 0.53 -0.45
C ALA A 21 1.32 1.41 -1.62
N GLU A 22 2.46 2.08 -1.44
CA GLU A 22 3.12 2.86 -2.52
C GLU A 22 3.52 1.97 -3.70
N MET A 23 4.13 0.81 -3.43
CA MET A 23 4.53 -0.17 -4.45
C MET A 23 3.34 -0.72 -5.22
N LEU A 24 2.27 -1.10 -4.51
CA LEU A 24 1.06 -1.67 -5.12
C LEU A 24 0.35 -0.65 -6.02
N ASN A 25 0.30 0.62 -5.62
CA ASN A 25 -0.29 1.69 -6.44
C ASN A 25 0.48 1.93 -7.76
N SER A 26 1.80 1.70 -7.75
CA SER A 26 2.70 1.96 -8.88
C SER A 26 3.09 0.71 -9.66
N ILE A 27 2.38 -0.40 -9.47
CA ILE A 27 2.72 -1.69 -10.07
C ILE A 27 2.72 -1.62 -11.60
N LYS A 28 3.89 -1.79 -12.21
CA LYS A 28 4.08 -1.83 -13.67
C LYS A 28 4.44 -3.21 -14.20
N ASP A 29 5.09 -4.01 -13.37
CA ASP A 29 5.48 -5.38 -13.69
C ASP A 29 5.39 -6.23 -12.41
N PHE A 30 4.97 -7.49 -12.54
CA PHE A 30 4.71 -8.38 -11.40
C PHE A 30 5.98 -9.03 -10.84
N LYS A 31 7.13 -8.85 -11.49
CA LYS A 31 8.33 -9.60 -11.13
C LYS A 31 9.00 -9.01 -9.88
N LYS A 32 8.83 -9.76 -8.78
CA LYS A 32 9.42 -9.67 -7.43
C LYS A 32 8.89 -8.54 -6.53
N PHE A 33 7.83 -8.86 -5.79
CA PHE A 33 7.44 -8.13 -4.58
C PHE A 33 8.20 -8.68 -3.36
N GLU A 34 9.50 -8.38 -3.26
CA GLU A 34 10.33 -8.78 -2.10
C GLU A 34 9.81 -8.18 -0.78
N ILE A 35 8.97 -7.14 -0.86
CA ILE A 35 8.28 -6.57 0.29
C ILE A 35 7.28 -7.51 0.97
N ILE A 36 6.79 -8.55 0.27
CA ILE A 36 5.88 -9.54 0.86
C ILE A 36 6.58 -10.32 1.98
N ASP A 37 7.87 -10.61 1.85
CA ASP A 37 8.62 -11.30 2.90
C ASP A 37 8.77 -10.44 4.16
N ARG A 38 8.89 -9.11 3.99
CA ARG A 38 8.88 -8.15 5.10
C ARG A 38 7.50 -8.04 5.75
N LEU A 39 6.42 -8.05 4.96
CA LEU A 39 5.05 -8.04 5.48
C LEU A 39 4.73 -9.29 6.30
N LYS A 40 5.20 -10.47 5.87
CA LYS A 40 5.03 -11.73 6.60
C LYS A 40 5.67 -11.75 8.00
N SER A 41 6.55 -10.77 8.31
CA SER A 41 7.09 -10.60 9.66
C SER A 41 6.09 -9.94 10.62
N PHE A 42 5.03 -9.31 10.12
CA PHE A 42 4.03 -8.57 10.90
C PHE A 42 2.60 -9.06 10.70
N TYR A 43 2.32 -9.72 9.57
CA TYR A 43 0.98 -10.11 9.15
C TYR A 43 0.95 -11.56 8.67
N ASP A 44 -0.17 -12.23 8.88
CA ASP A 44 -0.46 -13.50 8.21
C ASP A 44 -0.94 -13.29 6.76
N GLU A 45 -1.16 -14.39 6.04
CA GLU A 45 -1.56 -14.34 4.63
C GLU A 45 -2.92 -13.68 4.41
N GLU A 46 -3.90 -13.94 5.29
CA GLU A 46 -5.25 -13.37 5.19
C GLU A 46 -5.18 -11.84 5.38
N GLN A 47 -4.42 -11.38 6.37
CA GLN A 47 -4.17 -9.97 6.62
C GLN A 47 -3.46 -9.27 5.45
N ILE A 48 -2.50 -9.94 4.80
CA ILE A 48 -1.83 -9.38 3.61
C ILE A 48 -2.82 -9.24 2.44
N ILE A 49 -3.71 -10.21 2.27
CA ILE A 49 -4.81 -10.13 1.28
C ILE A 49 -5.74 -8.96 1.61
N ASP A 50 -6.10 -8.77 2.88
CA ASP A 50 -6.92 -7.64 3.32
C ASP A 50 -6.25 -6.28 3.04
N LEU A 51 -4.93 -6.17 3.23
CA LEU A 51 -4.18 -4.97 2.86
C LEU A 51 -4.29 -4.67 1.35
N VAL A 52 -4.21 -5.69 0.50
CA VAL A 52 -4.43 -5.53 -0.96
C VAL A 52 -5.83 -5.01 -1.24
N PHE A 53 -6.86 -5.55 -0.57
CA PHE A 53 -8.23 -5.08 -0.72
C PHE A 53 -8.40 -3.62 -0.31
N VAL A 54 -7.85 -3.21 0.83
CA VAL A 54 -7.93 -1.81 1.31
C VAL A 54 -7.27 -0.85 0.32
N VAL A 55 -6.07 -1.17 -0.16
CA VAL A 55 -5.35 -0.34 -1.15
C VAL A 55 -6.10 -0.27 -2.47
N ASN A 56 -6.65 -1.40 -2.93
CA ASN A 56 -7.46 -1.41 -4.16
C ASN A 56 -8.73 -0.57 -4.04
N GLN A 57 -9.41 -0.62 -2.89
CA GLN A 57 -10.62 0.18 -2.65
C GLN A 57 -10.32 1.69 -2.73
N ILE A 58 -9.31 2.18 -2.02
CA ILE A 58 -9.00 3.62 -2.05
C ILE A 58 -8.52 4.08 -3.43
N ASN A 59 -7.73 3.25 -4.14
CA ASN A 59 -7.32 3.53 -5.51
C ASN A 59 -8.52 3.57 -6.47
N GLY A 60 -9.51 2.69 -6.27
CA GLY A 60 -10.77 2.70 -6.99
C GLY A 60 -11.55 4.01 -6.77
N TRP A 61 -11.75 4.39 -5.51
CA TRP A 61 -12.42 5.64 -5.15
C TRP A 61 -11.72 6.88 -5.71
N ASN A 62 -10.39 6.94 -5.64
CA ASN A 62 -9.61 8.04 -6.22
C ASN A 62 -9.86 8.19 -7.73
N ARG A 63 -9.89 7.07 -8.47
CA ARG A 63 -10.17 7.08 -9.92
C ARG A 63 -11.61 7.51 -10.22
N LEU A 64 -12.57 7.00 -9.45
CA LEU A 64 -13.98 7.38 -9.60
C LEU A 64 -14.17 8.88 -9.37
N ASN A 65 -13.60 9.42 -8.28
CA ASN A 65 -13.68 10.85 -7.95
C ASN A 65 -13.13 11.73 -9.08
N ILE A 66 -11.97 11.37 -9.65
CA ILE A 66 -11.36 12.10 -10.78
C ILE A 66 -12.29 12.12 -11.99
N ILE A 67 -12.90 10.98 -12.32
CA ILE A 67 -13.78 10.87 -13.49
C ILE A 67 -15.12 11.57 -13.23
N SER A 68 -15.71 11.43 -12.04
CA SER A 68 -16.98 12.07 -11.71
C SER A 68 -16.91 13.60 -11.68
N ASP A 69 -15.75 14.19 -11.35
CA ASP A 69 -15.53 15.64 -11.43
C ASP A 69 -15.41 16.16 -12.87
N ARG A 70 -15.16 15.26 -13.83
CA ARG A 70 -14.94 15.57 -15.25
C ARG A 70 -16.16 15.28 -16.13
N LEU A 71 -17.19 14.62 -15.58
CA LEU A 71 -18.47 14.32 -16.23
C LEU A 71 -19.53 15.32 -15.76
#